data_AF-A0A4V1G509-F1
#
_entry.id   AF-A0A4V1G509-F1
#
_cell.length_a   1.000
_cell.length_b   1.000
_cell.length_c   1.000
_cell.angle_alpha   90.00
_cell.angle_beta   90.00
_cell.angle_gamma   90.00
#
_symmetry.space_group_name_H-M   'P 1'
#
loop_
_entity.id
_entity.type
_entity.pdbx_description
1 polymer ?
#
loop_
_entity_poly.entity_id
_entity_poly.type
_entity_poly.pdbx_seq_one_letter_code
_entity_poly.pdbx_strand_id
1 'polypeptide(L)'
;MFFKEVKSVLGRKVSVNLFGQLTDGLYSGYFTDEKGDNVKAFVLSKNEVEFVVSGQVIAIITLKNNEQRAIVAPDREIYYEPQILDIISKSSSVEISNINCLYEKSCGALIFYRNKQGVRILLVKNHNGRYWSFPKGHMELNESEKATAIREIKEETNLDVKIIDGFREVSDYCPFGNIKKRVVFFLAQAFTDDVVDQPEEIDSHIWVDIQQARKNCTYENDLRVIDKAELLINQSK
;
A
#
# COMPACT_ATOMS: atom_id res chain seq x y z
N MET A 1 29.25 -22.07 -8.35
CA MET A 1 28.37 -21.31 -9.25
C MET A 1 27.57 -20.35 -8.38
N PHE A 2 28.02 -19.09 -8.31
CA PHE A 2 27.43 -18.09 -7.42
C PHE A 2 26.12 -17.59 -8.04
N PHE A 3 24.98 -17.94 -7.45
CA PHE A 3 23.69 -17.30 -7.78
C PHE A 3 23.81 -15.81 -7.43
N LYS A 4 23.80 -14.92 -8.44
CA LYS A 4 23.83 -13.46 -8.27
C LYS A 4 22.40 -12.89 -8.17
N GLU A 5 22.28 -11.71 -7.55
CA GLU A 5 21.05 -11.15 -6.99
C GLU A 5 19.85 -11.09 -7.95
N VAL A 6 18.74 -11.70 -7.55
CA VAL A 6 17.41 -11.65 -8.20
C VAL A 6 16.83 -10.22 -8.17
N LYS A 7 17.42 -9.30 -7.38
CA LYS A 7 16.94 -7.92 -7.21
C LYS A 7 16.75 -7.13 -8.52
N SER A 8 17.52 -7.42 -9.57
CA SER A 8 17.45 -6.67 -10.83
C SER A 8 16.22 -6.96 -11.69
N VAL A 9 15.36 -7.91 -11.33
CA VAL A 9 14.21 -8.31 -12.15
C VAL A 9 12.86 -7.77 -11.68
N LEU A 10 12.79 -7.06 -10.55
CA LEU A 10 11.53 -6.52 -10.03
C LEU A 10 10.83 -5.61 -11.05
N GLY A 11 9.56 -5.89 -11.33
CA GLY A 11 8.76 -5.17 -12.32
C GLY A 11 8.90 -5.66 -13.76
N ARG A 12 9.79 -6.62 -14.04
CA ARG A 12 9.96 -7.14 -15.42
C ARG A 12 8.83 -8.08 -15.82
N LYS A 13 8.51 -8.07 -17.12
CA LYS A 13 7.66 -9.08 -17.75
C LYS A 13 8.48 -10.34 -18.02
N VAL A 14 7.92 -11.50 -17.68
CA VAL A 14 8.59 -12.80 -17.78
C VAL A 14 7.60 -13.88 -18.21
N SER A 15 8.13 -14.98 -18.77
CA SER A 15 7.38 -16.22 -18.99
C SER A 15 7.99 -17.32 -18.12
N VAL A 16 7.20 -17.83 -17.18
CA VAL A 16 7.64 -18.80 -16.18
C VAL A 16 7.21 -20.20 -16.61
N ASN A 17 8.17 -21.13 -16.73
CA ASN A 17 7.90 -22.55 -16.90
C ASN A 17 7.59 -23.14 -15.52
N LEU A 18 6.42 -23.77 -15.37
CA LEU A 18 5.94 -24.33 -14.10
C LEU A 18 6.48 -25.75 -13.89
N PHE A 19 6.89 -26.03 -12.65
CA PHE A 19 7.16 -27.39 -12.18
C PHE A 19 5.90 -28.05 -11.61
N GLY A 20 4.98 -27.27 -11.06
CA GLY A 20 3.73 -27.75 -10.48
C GLY A 20 3.18 -26.80 -9.41
N GLN A 21 2.00 -27.15 -8.92
CA GLN A 21 1.32 -26.44 -7.84
C GLN A 21 1.85 -26.89 -6.47
N LEU A 22 2.08 -25.93 -5.58
CA LEU A 22 2.50 -26.20 -4.19
C LEU A 22 1.30 -26.20 -3.24
N THR A 23 0.40 -25.22 -3.40
CA THR A 23 -0.87 -25.08 -2.68
C THR A 23 -1.83 -24.26 -3.53
N ASP A 24 -3.05 -24.06 -3.05
CA ASP A 24 -4.05 -23.25 -3.75
C ASP A 24 -3.50 -21.86 -4.11
N GLY A 25 -3.58 -21.51 -5.39
CA GLY A 25 -3.06 -20.26 -5.95
C GLY A 25 -1.55 -20.05 -5.90
N LEU A 26 -0.73 -21.05 -5.52
CA LEU A 26 0.74 -20.94 -5.48
C LEU A 26 1.43 -22.06 -6.26
N TYR A 27 2.26 -21.68 -7.23
CA TYR A 27 2.98 -22.60 -8.11
C TYR A 27 4.49 -22.36 -8.03
N SER A 28 5.28 -23.40 -8.26
CA SER A 28 6.73 -23.28 -8.40
C SER A 28 7.14 -23.37 -9.86
N GLY A 29 8.15 -22.59 -10.25
CA GLY A 29 8.69 -22.62 -11.61
C GLY A 29 10.01 -21.89 -11.73
N TYR A 30 10.40 -21.60 -12.97
CA TYR A 30 11.56 -20.79 -13.30
C TYR A 30 11.36 -20.02 -14.61
N PHE A 31 12.11 -18.94 -14.78
CA PHE A 31 12.24 -18.26 -16.06
C PHE A 31 13.72 -17.99 -16.35
N THR A 32 14.05 -17.70 -17.61
CA THR A 32 15.39 -17.32 -18.02
C THR A 32 15.49 -15.80 -18.09
N ASP A 33 16.49 -15.20 -17.44
CA ASP A 33 16.70 -13.77 -17.48
C ASP A 33 17.42 -13.31 -18.77
N GLU A 34 17.67 -12.01 -18.91
CA GLU A 34 18.35 -11.43 -20.08
C GLU A 34 19.79 -11.93 -20.30
N LYS A 35 20.42 -12.49 -19.27
CA LYS A 35 21.79 -13.01 -19.33
C LYS A 35 21.81 -14.51 -19.67
N GLY A 36 20.64 -15.14 -19.78
CA GLY A 36 20.53 -16.58 -20.00
C GLY A 36 20.51 -17.39 -18.70
N ASP A 37 20.46 -16.75 -17.54
CA ASP A 37 20.47 -17.44 -16.25
C ASP A 37 19.05 -17.87 -15.84
N ASN A 38 18.92 -19.07 -15.28
CA ASN A 38 17.65 -19.55 -14.76
C ASN A 38 17.37 -18.96 -13.37
N VAL A 39 16.29 -18.19 -13.26
CA VAL A 39 15.79 -17.59 -12.04
C VAL A 39 14.62 -18.41 -11.51
N LYS A 40 14.75 -18.90 -10.27
CA LYS A 40 13.67 -19.60 -9.58
C LYS A 40 12.55 -18.63 -9.22
N ALA A 41 11.32 -19.06 -9.45
CA ALA A 41 10.14 -18.25 -9.19
C ALA A 41 9.03 -19.03 -8.47
N PHE A 42 8.25 -18.29 -7.69
CA PHE A 42 6.89 -18.68 -7.38
C PHE A 42 5.93 -17.88 -8.25
N VAL A 43 4.83 -18.52 -8.66
CA VAL A 43 3.74 -17.85 -9.37
C VAL A 43 2.53 -17.83 -8.43
N LEU A 44 1.95 -16.65 -8.22
CA LEU A 44 0.65 -16.50 -7.56
C LEU A 44 -0.41 -16.26 -8.63
N SER A 45 -1.50 -17.02 -8.59
CA SER A 45 -2.66 -16.76 -9.45
C SER A 45 -3.95 -17.10 -8.74
N LYS A 46 -4.99 -16.30 -9.00
CA LYS A 46 -6.38 -16.58 -8.59
C LYS A 46 -7.04 -17.69 -9.42
N ASN A 47 -6.49 -17.98 -10.59
CA ASN A 47 -7.02 -18.98 -11.51
C ASN A 47 -6.04 -20.15 -11.61
N GLU A 48 -6.55 -21.31 -12.01
CA GLU A 48 -5.69 -22.42 -12.39
C GLU A 48 -4.84 -22.03 -13.61
N VAL A 49 -3.56 -22.41 -13.57
CA VAL A 49 -2.59 -22.14 -14.62
C VAL A 49 -1.78 -23.39 -14.92
N GLU A 50 -1.40 -23.59 -16.18
CA GLU A 50 -0.69 -24.78 -16.63
C GLU A 50 0.52 -24.45 -17.49
N PHE A 51 1.56 -25.30 -17.39
CA PHE A 51 2.80 -25.31 -18.20
C PHE A 51 3.65 -24.04 -18.17
N VAL A 52 3.15 -22.92 -18.72
CA VAL A 52 3.87 -21.65 -18.85
C VAL A 52 2.95 -20.48 -18.51
N VAL A 53 3.42 -19.59 -17.64
CA VAL A 53 2.69 -18.38 -17.24
C VAL A 53 3.45 -17.14 -17.65
N SER A 54 2.85 -16.33 -18.51
CA SER A 54 3.32 -14.96 -18.75
C SER A 54 2.78 -14.02 -17.68
N GLY A 55 3.65 -13.21 -17.12
CA GLY A 55 3.29 -12.30 -16.04
C GLY A 55 4.36 -11.27 -15.74
N GLN A 56 4.24 -10.64 -14.58
CA GLN A 56 5.19 -9.65 -14.08
C GLN A 56 5.82 -10.14 -12.77
N VAL A 57 7.11 -9.89 -12.60
CA VAL A 57 7.78 -10.06 -11.30
C VAL A 57 7.27 -8.97 -10.36
N ILE A 58 6.46 -9.35 -9.38
CA ILE A 58 5.78 -8.44 -8.45
C ILE A 58 6.42 -8.38 -7.06
N ALA A 59 7.29 -9.32 -6.70
CA ALA A 59 8.11 -9.22 -5.51
C ALA A 59 9.38 -10.05 -5.63
N ILE A 60 10.39 -9.70 -4.85
CA ILE A 60 11.57 -10.54 -4.61
C ILE A 60 11.57 -10.92 -3.13
N ILE A 61 11.62 -12.21 -2.83
CA ILE A 61 11.76 -12.71 -1.47
C ILE A 61 13.19 -13.21 -1.25
N THR A 62 13.67 -13.03 -0.02
CA THR A 62 14.86 -13.72 0.51
C THR A 62 14.37 -14.73 1.53
N LEU A 63 14.78 -15.99 1.37
CA LEU A 63 14.50 -17.05 2.33
C LEU A 63 15.54 -17.04 3.46
N LYS A 64 15.26 -17.70 4.59
CA LYS A 64 16.21 -17.79 5.71
C LYS A 64 17.55 -18.44 5.35
N ASN A 65 17.60 -19.28 4.32
CA ASN A 65 18.85 -19.86 3.80
C ASN A 65 19.62 -18.91 2.85
N ASN A 66 19.22 -17.62 2.78
CA ASN A 66 19.73 -16.59 1.88
C ASN A 66 19.46 -16.83 0.38
N GLU A 67 18.67 -17.85 0.01
CA GLU A 67 18.19 -18.02 -1.35
C GLU A 67 17.19 -16.92 -1.70
N GLN A 68 17.35 -16.30 -2.85
CA GLN A 68 16.38 -15.36 -3.39
C GLN A 68 15.47 -16.04 -4.42
N ARG A 69 14.20 -15.66 -4.40
CA ARG A 69 13.22 -16.10 -5.41
C ARG A 69 12.40 -14.93 -5.90
N ALA A 70 12.08 -14.97 -7.19
CA ALA A 70 11.12 -14.06 -7.77
C ALA A 70 9.70 -14.51 -7.45
N ILE A 71 8.81 -13.55 -7.25
CA ILE A 71 7.38 -13.75 -7.15
C ILE A 71 6.75 -13.16 -8.40
N VAL A 72 6.02 -13.97 -9.16
CA VAL A 72 5.41 -13.60 -10.42
C VAL A 72 3.89 -13.69 -10.28
N ALA A 73 3.18 -12.72 -10.83
CA ALA A 73 1.73 -12.79 -10.99
C ALA A 73 1.35 -12.60 -12.46
N PRO A 74 0.28 -13.27 -12.94
CA PRO A 74 -0.29 -13.01 -14.25
C PRO A 74 -0.66 -11.55 -14.45
N ASP A 75 -0.76 -11.15 -15.70
CA ASP A 75 -1.12 -9.79 -16.05
C ASP A 75 -2.46 -9.37 -15.46
N ARG A 76 -2.51 -8.15 -14.89
CA ARG A 76 -3.67 -7.54 -14.21
C ARG A 76 -4.00 -8.12 -12.83
N GLU A 77 -3.28 -9.13 -12.36
CA GLU A 77 -3.35 -9.55 -10.96
C GLU A 77 -2.37 -8.72 -10.11
N ILE A 78 -2.91 -8.03 -9.10
CA ILE A 78 -2.12 -7.25 -8.15
C ILE A 78 -2.23 -7.93 -6.79
N TYR A 79 -1.07 -8.14 -6.18
CA TYR A 79 -0.93 -8.61 -4.82
C TYR A 79 -0.08 -7.62 -4.04
N TYR A 80 -0.54 -7.26 -2.85
CA TYR A 80 0.22 -6.47 -1.89
C TYR A 80 0.94 -7.40 -0.91
N GLU A 81 1.96 -6.86 -0.24
CA GLU A 81 2.82 -7.63 0.66
C GLU A 81 2.07 -8.58 1.61
N PRO A 82 1.03 -8.17 2.36
CA PRO A 82 0.37 -9.09 3.30
C PRO A 82 -0.26 -10.29 2.61
N GLN A 83 -0.78 -10.11 1.39
CA GLN A 83 -1.40 -11.19 0.61
C GLN A 83 -0.35 -12.16 0.08
N ILE A 84 0.81 -11.64 -0.36
CA ILE A 84 1.93 -12.47 -0.81
C ILE A 84 2.44 -13.33 0.35
N LEU A 85 2.62 -12.72 1.53
CA LEU A 85 3.06 -13.43 2.73
C LEU A 85 2.04 -14.48 3.17
N ASP A 86 0.75 -14.16 3.21
CA ASP A 86 -0.32 -15.11 3.56
C ASP A 86 -0.31 -16.34 2.64
N ILE A 87 -0.29 -16.13 1.32
CA ILE A 87 -0.31 -17.23 0.35
C ILE A 87 0.95 -18.10 0.46
N ILE A 88 2.13 -17.49 0.60
CA ILE A 88 3.38 -18.25 0.72
C ILE A 88 3.45 -19.01 2.05
N SER A 89 2.96 -18.43 3.15
CA SER A 89 2.98 -19.06 4.47
C SER A 89 2.18 -20.38 4.54
N LYS A 90 1.20 -20.56 3.65
CA LYS A 90 0.42 -21.80 3.52
C LYS A 90 1.24 -22.96 2.95
N SER A 91 2.38 -22.68 2.34
CA SER A 91 3.36 -23.69 1.92
C SER A 91 4.33 -23.93 3.08
N SER A 92 4.19 -25.06 3.78
CA SER A 92 4.92 -25.41 5.01
C SER A 92 6.45 -25.46 4.89
N SER A 93 7.00 -25.25 3.69
CA SER A 93 8.41 -25.40 3.37
C SER A 93 9.13 -24.07 3.07
N VAL A 94 8.45 -22.91 3.18
CA VAL A 94 9.01 -21.61 2.77
C VAL A 94 9.06 -20.64 3.94
N GLU A 95 10.26 -20.44 4.50
CA GLU A 95 10.51 -19.43 5.53
C GLU A 95 11.17 -18.19 4.93
N ILE A 96 10.42 -17.08 4.86
CA ILE A 96 10.87 -15.79 4.33
C ILE A 96 11.55 -14.97 5.43
N SER A 97 12.70 -14.36 5.12
CA SER A 97 13.40 -13.41 5.98
C SER A 97 13.22 -11.96 5.54
N ASN A 98 13.03 -11.72 4.24
CA ASN A 98 12.79 -10.38 3.70
C ASN A 98 11.96 -10.45 2.41
N ILE A 99 11.19 -9.40 2.14
CA ILE A 99 10.43 -9.23 0.90
C ILE A 99 10.62 -7.81 0.36
N ASN A 100 10.66 -7.67 -0.96
CA ASN A 100 10.65 -6.40 -1.66
C ASN A 100 9.55 -6.42 -2.73
N CYS A 101 8.50 -5.61 -2.54
CA CYS A 101 7.29 -5.63 -3.37
C CYS A 101 7.29 -4.53 -4.43
N LEU A 102 6.69 -4.84 -5.58
CA LEU A 102 6.41 -3.89 -6.64
C LEU A 102 5.23 -2.98 -6.29
N TYR A 103 4.27 -3.49 -5.52
CA TYR A 103 3.03 -2.80 -5.20
C TYR A 103 2.93 -2.52 -3.70
N GLU A 104 2.65 -1.27 -3.35
CA GLU A 104 2.31 -0.85 -1.99
C GLU A 104 0.90 -0.27 -1.96
N LYS A 105 0.18 -0.52 -0.86
CA LYS A 105 -1.11 0.10 -0.61
C LYS A 105 -1.16 0.72 0.77
N SER A 106 -1.62 1.96 0.81
CA SER A 106 -1.93 2.67 2.04
C SER A 106 -3.36 3.19 2.01
N CYS A 107 -3.97 3.31 3.18
CA CYS A 107 -5.30 3.92 3.34
C CYS A 107 -5.26 4.96 4.45
N GLY A 108 -6.02 6.03 4.27
CA GLY A 108 -6.09 7.15 5.21
C GLY A 108 -7.35 7.98 4.99
N ALA A 109 -7.44 9.14 5.63
CA ALA A 109 -8.57 10.03 5.40
C ALA A 109 -8.22 11.50 5.59
N LEU A 110 -8.87 12.37 4.82
CA LEU A 110 -9.04 13.76 5.20
C LEU A 110 -10.03 13.80 6.37
N ILE A 111 -9.54 14.20 7.53
CA ILE A 111 -10.32 14.27 8.76
C ILE A 111 -10.79 15.70 8.96
N PHE A 112 -12.09 15.89 9.19
CA PHE A 112 -12.65 17.16 9.60
C PHE A 112 -13.28 17.11 10.98
N TYR A 113 -13.26 18.23 11.68
CA TYR A 113 -13.92 18.44 12.96
C TYR A 113 -14.81 19.69 12.87
N ARG A 114 -16.00 19.63 13.49
CA ARG A 114 -16.94 20.75 13.54
C ARG A 114 -16.99 21.29 14.96
N ASN A 115 -16.69 22.58 15.12
CA ASN A 115 -16.88 23.28 16.37
C ASN A 115 -17.61 24.62 16.15
N LYS A 116 -17.75 25.42 17.21
CA LYS A 116 -18.45 26.72 17.15
C LYS A 116 -17.81 27.72 16.18
N GLN A 117 -16.55 27.51 15.80
CA GLN A 117 -15.80 28.38 14.88
C GLN A 117 -15.87 27.89 13.42
N GLY A 118 -16.50 26.74 13.17
CA GLY A 118 -16.68 26.18 11.83
C GLY A 118 -16.03 24.80 11.67
N VAL A 119 -15.68 24.50 10.42
CA VAL A 119 -15.02 23.24 10.05
C VAL A 119 -13.51 23.43 10.09
N ARG A 120 -12.80 22.51 10.72
CA ARG A 120 -11.34 22.39 10.68
C ARG A 120 -10.94 21.07 10.05
N ILE A 121 -9.81 21.06 9.35
CA ILE A 121 -9.18 19.90 8.72
C ILE A 121 -7.90 19.58 9.47
N LEU A 122 -7.69 18.30 9.80
CA LEU A 122 -6.44 17.83 10.37
C LEU A 122 -5.43 17.58 9.26
N LEU A 123 -4.25 18.18 9.39
CA LEU A 123 -3.08 17.83 8.62
C LEU A 123 -2.00 17.29 9.55
N VAL A 124 -1.26 16.30 9.07
CA VAL A 124 -0.10 15.72 9.75
C VAL A 124 1.12 15.82 8.86
N LYS A 125 2.29 15.80 9.51
CA LYS A 125 3.58 15.75 8.86
C LYS A 125 4.37 14.57 9.43
N ASN A 126 4.61 13.56 8.60
CA ASN A 126 5.35 12.37 9.00
C ASN A 126 6.86 12.67 9.07
N HIS A 127 7.62 11.98 9.91
CA HIS A 127 9.08 12.14 10.05
C HIS A 127 9.84 12.01 8.71
N ASN A 128 9.40 11.06 7.89
CA ASN A 128 9.99 10.79 6.57
C ASN A 128 9.46 11.75 5.49
N GLY A 129 8.49 12.61 5.83
CA GLY A 129 7.81 13.54 4.93
C GLY A 129 8.20 14.99 5.18
N ARG A 130 8.40 15.75 4.11
CA ARG A 130 8.61 17.21 4.22
C ARG A 130 7.33 18.02 4.13
N TYR A 131 6.22 17.38 3.76
CA TYR A 131 4.99 18.03 3.33
C TYR A 131 3.83 17.63 4.22
N TRP A 132 2.90 18.56 4.42
CA TRP A 132 1.63 18.29 5.08
C TRP A 132 0.74 17.42 4.20
N SER A 133 0.15 16.40 4.82
CA SER A 133 -0.85 15.53 4.17
C SER A 133 -1.83 15.05 5.24
N PHE A 134 -2.55 13.96 4.95
CA PHE A 134 -3.52 13.37 5.85
C PHE A 134 -2.97 12.08 6.50
N PRO A 135 -3.47 11.72 7.69
CA PRO A 135 -3.12 10.46 8.33
C PRO A 135 -3.41 9.26 7.42
N LYS A 136 -2.44 8.34 7.32
CA LYS A 136 -2.50 7.15 6.45
C LYS A 136 -1.35 6.19 6.79
N GLY A 137 -1.62 4.89 6.64
CA GLY A 137 -0.56 3.88 6.69
C GLY A 137 -0.90 2.62 5.91
N HIS A 138 -0.11 1.58 6.11
CA HIS A 138 -0.09 0.40 5.25
C HIS A 138 -1.30 -0.51 5.49
N MET A 139 -1.85 -1.06 4.41
CA MET A 139 -2.95 -2.03 4.54
C MET A 139 -2.44 -3.35 5.09
N GLU A 140 -3.06 -3.87 6.14
CA GLU A 140 -2.74 -5.18 6.70
C GLU A 140 -3.57 -6.32 6.06
N LEU A 141 -3.21 -7.56 6.37
CA LEU A 141 -3.91 -8.73 5.86
C LEU A 141 -5.37 -8.75 6.35
N ASN A 142 -6.30 -9.05 5.45
CA ASN A 142 -7.74 -9.15 5.71
C ASN A 142 -8.43 -7.86 6.15
N GLU A 143 -7.76 -6.70 6.06
CA GLU A 143 -8.42 -5.41 6.28
C GLU A 143 -9.18 -4.93 5.04
N SER A 144 -10.31 -4.26 5.28
CA SER A 144 -10.91 -3.40 4.26
C SER A 144 -10.19 -2.05 4.23
N GLU A 145 -10.21 -1.35 3.10
CA GLU A 145 -9.59 -0.01 2.99
C GLU A 145 -10.08 0.97 4.06
N LYS A 146 -11.38 0.91 4.41
CA LYS A 146 -11.96 1.74 5.46
C LYS A 146 -11.45 1.33 6.86
N ALA A 147 -11.32 0.03 7.12
CA ALA A 147 -10.80 -0.47 8.39
C ALA A 147 -9.34 -0.06 8.59
N THR A 148 -8.50 -0.22 7.56
CA THR A 148 -7.12 0.29 7.55
C THR A 148 -7.10 1.79 7.85
N ALA A 149 -7.88 2.60 7.13
CA ALA A 149 -7.89 4.05 7.38
C ALA A 149 -8.29 4.38 8.82
N ILE A 150 -9.29 3.72 9.40
CA ILE A 150 -9.70 3.95 10.80
C ILE A 150 -8.58 3.55 11.78
N ARG A 151 -7.95 2.39 11.59
CA ARG A 151 -6.84 1.91 12.44
C ARG A 151 -5.67 2.88 12.39
N GLU A 152 -5.22 3.24 11.20
CA GLU A 152 -4.08 4.15 10.99
C GLU A 152 -4.32 5.54 11.56
N ILE A 153 -5.54 6.09 11.40
CA ILE A 153 -5.91 7.36 12.04
C ILE A 153 -5.82 7.23 13.57
N LYS A 154 -6.29 6.11 14.13
CA LYS A 154 -6.23 5.88 15.57
C LYS A 154 -4.80 5.74 16.06
N GLU A 155 -3.94 5.05 15.30
CA GLU A 155 -2.53 4.87 15.63
C GLU A 155 -1.78 6.20 15.56
N GLU A 156 -1.84 6.92 14.44
CA GLU A 156 -1.06 8.15 14.20
C GLU A 156 -1.54 9.34 15.05
N THR A 157 -2.82 9.41 15.43
CA THR A 157 -3.44 10.63 16.02
C THR A 157 -4.26 10.39 17.29
N ASN A 158 -4.50 9.13 17.67
CA ASN A 158 -5.42 8.72 18.75
C ASN A 158 -6.89 9.15 18.58
N LEU A 159 -7.29 9.67 17.41
CA LEU A 159 -8.66 10.08 17.14
C LEU A 159 -9.58 8.90 16.81
N ASP A 160 -10.76 8.91 17.43
CA ASP A 160 -11.89 8.12 16.95
C ASP A 160 -12.66 8.93 15.90
N VAL A 161 -12.97 8.27 14.78
CA VAL A 161 -13.59 8.93 13.62
C VAL A 161 -14.75 8.14 13.05
N LYS A 162 -15.65 8.85 12.37
CA LYS A 162 -16.70 8.26 11.53
C LYS A 162 -16.39 8.51 10.07
N ILE A 163 -16.23 7.44 9.28
CA ILE A 163 -16.12 7.54 7.82
C ILE A 163 -17.44 8.08 7.24
N ILE A 164 -17.34 9.09 6.38
CA ILE A 164 -18.44 9.63 5.60
C ILE A 164 -18.53 8.87 4.27
N ASP A 165 -19.71 8.34 3.98
CA ASP A 165 -19.96 7.61 2.73
C ASP A 165 -19.99 8.54 1.51
N GLY A 166 -19.79 7.98 0.32
CA GLY A 166 -19.78 8.73 -0.93
C GLY A 166 -18.45 9.43 -1.26
N PHE A 167 -17.42 9.25 -0.42
CA PHE A 167 -16.07 9.76 -0.69
C PHE A 167 -15.04 8.64 -0.73
N ARG A 168 -14.31 8.53 -1.84
CA ARG A 168 -13.15 7.64 -1.99
C ARG A 168 -12.25 8.15 -3.11
N GLU A 169 -11.11 8.71 -2.75
CA GLU A 169 -10.13 9.22 -3.70
C GLU A 169 -8.90 8.33 -3.75
N VAL A 170 -8.38 8.12 -4.97
CA VAL A 170 -7.21 7.27 -5.21
C VAL A 170 -6.07 8.11 -5.77
N SER A 171 -4.89 7.95 -5.17
CA SER A 171 -3.62 8.54 -5.59
C SER A 171 -2.65 7.42 -5.91
N ASP A 172 -2.31 7.26 -7.19
CA ASP A 172 -1.29 6.31 -7.66
C ASP A 172 -0.01 7.07 -8.03
N TYR A 173 1.13 6.69 -7.47
CA TYR A 173 2.43 7.29 -7.76
C TYR A 173 3.59 6.32 -7.51
N CYS A 174 4.79 6.68 -7.97
CA CYS A 174 6.01 5.90 -7.76
C CYS A 174 6.93 6.62 -6.77
N PRO A 175 6.96 6.23 -5.48
CA PRO A 175 7.77 6.92 -4.47
C PRO A 175 9.27 6.74 -4.73
N PHE A 176 9.70 5.52 -5.12
CA PHE A 176 11.10 5.17 -5.35
C PHE A 176 11.21 4.11 -6.45
N GLY A 177 12.02 4.37 -7.48
CA GLY A 177 12.27 3.43 -8.57
C GLY A 177 10.98 2.96 -9.25
N ASN A 178 10.78 1.64 -9.29
CA ASN A 178 9.64 1.00 -9.94
C ASN A 178 8.47 0.69 -8.99
N ILE A 179 8.59 1.02 -7.69
CA ILE A 179 7.52 0.75 -6.72
C ILE A 179 6.29 1.55 -7.12
N LYS A 180 5.14 0.88 -7.19
CA LYS A 180 3.84 1.46 -7.51
C LYS A 180 3.03 1.54 -6.24
N LYS A 181 2.93 2.74 -5.69
CA LYS A 181 2.17 3.02 -4.48
C LYS A 181 0.78 3.51 -4.81
N ARG A 182 -0.22 2.89 -4.19
CA ARG A 182 -1.62 3.32 -4.19
C ARG A 182 -2.00 3.82 -2.81
N VAL A 183 -2.45 5.05 -2.71
CA VAL A 183 -3.02 5.62 -1.49
C VAL A 183 -4.51 5.86 -1.71
N VAL A 184 -5.34 5.36 -0.81
CA VAL A 184 -6.79 5.59 -0.81
C VAL A 184 -7.14 6.51 0.33
N PHE A 185 -7.76 7.65 0.01
CA PHE A 185 -8.25 8.60 1.01
C PHE A 185 -9.77 8.54 1.11
N PHE A 186 -10.24 8.45 2.34
CA PHE A 186 -11.63 8.64 2.71
C PHE A 186 -11.87 10.05 3.27
N LEU A 187 -13.13 10.37 3.51
CA LEU A 187 -13.54 11.52 4.30
C LEU A 187 -13.98 11.02 5.67
N ALA A 188 -13.47 11.61 6.75
CA ALA A 188 -13.78 11.19 8.10
C ALA A 188 -14.14 12.38 8.98
N GLN A 189 -15.13 12.20 9.87
CA GLN A 189 -15.48 13.17 10.89
C GLN A 189 -14.90 12.73 12.24
N ALA A 190 -14.09 13.58 12.86
CA ALA A 190 -13.63 13.39 14.23
C ALA A 190 -14.70 13.84 15.25
N PHE A 191 -14.66 13.24 16.44
CA PHE A 191 -15.53 13.60 17.56
C PHE A 191 -14.90 14.64 18.51
N THR A 192 -13.58 14.80 18.45
CA THR A 192 -12.78 15.77 19.21
C THR A 192 -11.64 16.31 18.33
N ASP A 193 -11.05 17.44 18.71
CA ASP A 193 -9.79 17.97 18.17
C ASP A 193 -8.55 17.61 19.02
N ASP A 194 -8.71 16.80 20.06
CA ASP A 194 -7.63 16.33 20.94
C ASP A 194 -6.77 15.25 20.25
N VAL A 195 -5.74 15.67 19.53
CA VAL A 195 -4.78 14.78 18.86
C VAL A 195 -3.65 14.39 19.82
N VAL A 196 -3.31 13.11 19.83
CA VAL A 196 -2.07 12.60 20.43
C VAL A 196 -1.27 11.94 19.32
N ASP A 197 -0.18 12.59 18.93
CA ASP A 197 0.68 12.12 17.84
C ASP A 197 1.39 10.82 18.23
N GLN A 198 1.51 9.89 17.29
CA GLN A 198 2.43 8.77 17.39
C GLN A 198 3.86 9.26 17.12
N PRO A 199 4.74 9.33 18.14
CA PRO A 199 6.05 9.96 17.99
C PRO A 199 6.98 9.20 17.05
N GLU A 200 6.73 7.91 16.78
CA GLU A 200 7.52 7.12 15.83
C GLU A 200 7.29 7.55 14.37
N GLU A 201 6.12 8.08 14.04
CA GLU A 201 5.71 8.36 12.66
C GLU A 201 5.44 9.84 12.41
N ILE A 202 4.79 10.53 13.36
CA ILE A 202 4.32 11.91 13.21
C ILE A 202 5.28 12.89 13.89
N ASP A 203 5.79 13.84 13.13
CA ASP A 203 6.65 14.94 13.60
C ASP A 203 5.79 16.09 14.16
N SER A 204 4.67 16.38 13.51
CA SER A 204 3.72 17.41 13.96
C SER A 204 2.34 17.26 13.31
N HIS A 205 1.33 17.83 13.97
CA HIS A 205 -0.02 18.01 13.43
C HIS A 205 -0.48 19.47 13.50
N ILE A 206 -1.45 19.83 12.65
CA ILE A 206 -2.15 21.12 12.71
C ILE A 206 -3.63 20.96 12.34
N TRP A 207 -4.50 21.67 13.05
CA TRP A 207 -5.89 21.88 12.65
C TRP A 207 -6.02 23.23 11.94
N VAL A 208 -6.51 23.21 10.69
CA VAL A 208 -6.58 24.40 9.83
C VAL A 208 -7.95 24.52 9.18
N ASP A 209 -8.32 25.73 8.72
CA ASP A 209 -9.47 25.85 7.84
C ASP A 209 -9.19 25.25 6.45
N ILE A 210 -10.22 25.08 5.63
CA ILE A 210 -10.06 24.40 4.33
C ILE A 210 -9.18 25.18 3.33
N GLN A 211 -9.14 26.51 3.43
CA GLN A 211 -8.31 27.35 2.57
C GLN A 211 -6.84 27.28 2.99
N GLN A 212 -6.59 27.23 4.29
CA GLN A 212 -5.28 26.96 4.85
C GLN A 212 -4.82 25.54 4.52
N ALA A 213 -5.71 24.54 4.53
CA ALA A 213 -5.36 23.18 4.11
C ALA A 213 -4.85 23.15 2.67
N ARG A 214 -5.57 23.81 1.74
CA ARG A 214 -5.14 23.98 0.33
C ARG A 214 -3.77 24.66 0.20
N LYS A 215 -3.43 25.59 1.10
CA LYS A 215 -2.14 26.30 1.07
C LYS A 215 -0.99 25.46 1.63
N ASN A 216 -1.25 24.56 2.57
CA ASN A 216 -0.23 23.73 3.22
C ASN A 216 0.08 22.46 2.43
N CYS A 217 -0.91 21.86 1.76
CA CYS A 217 -0.71 20.68 0.93
C CYS A 217 -0.13 21.06 -0.44
N THR A 218 0.96 20.43 -0.85
CA THR A 218 1.69 20.77 -2.08
C THR A 218 1.41 19.84 -3.25
N TYR A 219 0.93 18.63 -3.00
CA TYR A 219 0.69 17.64 -4.06
C TYR A 219 -0.71 17.81 -4.67
N GLU A 220 -0.80 17.74 -6.00
CA GLU A 220 -2.07 17.88 -6.73
C GLU A 220 -3.13 16.88 -6.27
N ASN A 221 -2.72 15.67 -5.88
CA ASN A 221 -3.65 14.66 -5.38
C ASN A 221 -4.23 15.05 -4.01
N ASP A 222 -3.45 15.66 -3.11
CA ASP A 222 -3.96 16.14 -1.83
C ASP A 222 -4.95 17.30 -2.05
N LEU A 223 -4.64 18.22 -2.97
CA LEU A 223 -5.55 19.31 -3.35
C LEU A 223 -6.87 18.78 -3.91
N ARG A 224 -6.82 17.74 -4.75
CA ARG A 224 -8.04 17.08 -5.28
C ARG A 224 -8.88 16.46 -4.16
N VAL A 225 -8.25 15.86 -3.15
CA VAL A 225 -8.94 15.31 -1.98
C VAL A 225 -9.65 16.43 -1.22
N ILE A 226 -8.98 17.57 -0.98
CA ILE A 226 -9.55 18.72 -0.29
C ILE A 226 -10.74 19.30 -1.05
N ASP A 227 -10.58 19.53 -2.36
CA ASP A 227 -11.61 20.14 -3.20
C ASP A 227 -12.91 19.32 -3.21
N LYS A 228 -12.78 18.00 -3.33
CA LYS A 228 -13.94 17.11 -3.33
C LYS A 228 -14.54 16.96 -1.93
N ALA A 229 -13.71 16.95 -0.89
CA ALA A 229 -14.17 16.87 0.49
C ALA A 229 -15.00 18.10 0.87
N GLU A 230 -14.59 19.29 0.42
CA GLU A 230 -15.32 20.55 0.64
C GLU A 230 -16.78 20.47 0.19
N LEU A 231 -17.02 19.88 -0.99
CA LEU A 231 -18.35 19.73 -1.55
C LEU A 231 -19.25 18.89 -0.63
N LEU A 232 -18.77 17.76 -0.13
CA LEU A 232 -19.53 16.87 0.76
C LEU A 232 -19.71 17.44 2.16
N ILE A 233 -18.67 18.09 2.71
CA ILE A 233 -18.73 18.76 4.00
C ILE A 233 -19.81 19.86 3.98
N ASN A 234 -19.94 20.58 2.87
CA ASN A 234 -20.95 21.64 2.73
C ASN A 234 -22.37 21.12 2.52
N GLN A 235 -22.54 19.93 1.94
CA GLN A 235 -23.85 19.27 1.76
C GLN A 235 -24.38 18.62 3.04
N SER A 236 -23.49 18.22 3.95
CA SER A 236 -23.84 17.56 5.22
C SER A 236 -24.15 18.56 6.36
N LYS A 237 -24.69 19.73 6.01
CA LYS A 237 -25.11 20.77 6.97
C LYS A 237 -26.51 20.53 7.50
#